data_AF-A0AAE3UHZ5-F1
#
_entry.id   AF-A0AAE3UHZ5-F1
#
_cell.length_a   1.000
_cell.length_b   1.000
_cell.length_c   1.000
_cell.angle_alpha   90.00
_cell.angle_beta   90.00
_cell.angle_gamma   90.00
#
_symmetry.space_group_name_H-M   'P 1'
#
loop_
_entity.id
_entity.type
_entity.pdbx_description
1 polymer ?
#
loop_
_entity_poly.entity_id
_entity_poly.type
_entity_poly.pdbx_seq_one_letter_code
_entity_poly.pdbx_strand_id
1 'polypeptide(L)' 'MNINLAVDKSYEGKTFNEVANAPVSALSGVTEKDAQLLEQAFGVKTVSDLAKLKYVRWAQAIVTLAETEQ' A
#
# COMPACT_ATOMS: atom_id res chain seq x y z
N MET A 1 7.93 9.51 8.85
CA MET A 1 6.62 9.29 8.20
C MET A 1 5.58 9.14 9.30
N ASN A 2 4.50 9.92 9.29
CA ASN A 2 3.40 9.77 10.25
C ASN A 2 2.38 8.78 9.67
N ILE A 3 2.29 7.57 10.25
CA ILE A 3 1.45 6.49 9.73
C ILE A 3 -0.05 6.80 9.84
N ASN A 4 -0.46 7.61 10.81
CA ASN A 4 -1.87 7.93 11.07
C ASN A 4 -2.55 8.66 9.90
N LEU A 5 -1.78 9.34 9.04
CA LEU A 5 -2.34 9.98 7.83
C LEU A 5 -2.45 9.00 6.65
N ALA A 6 -1.71 7.88 6.69
CA ALA A 6 -1.65 6.91 5.59
C ALA A 6 -2.61 5.73 5.79
N VAL A 7 -3.04 5.47 7.03
CA VAL A 7 -3.91 4.34 7.38
C VAL A 7 -5.30 4.79 7.79
N ASP A 8 -6.28 3.91 7.65
CA ASP A 8 -7.63 4.13 8.17
C ASP A 8 -7.61 4.36 9.68
N LYS A 9 -8.60 5.09 10.20
CA LYS A 9 -8.72 5.41 11.64
C LYS A 9 -8.65 4.17 12.53
N SER A 10 -9.12 3.03 12.04
CA SER A 10 -9.11 1.75 12.75
C SER A 10 -7.71 1.17 12.95
N TYR A 11 -6.71 1.68 12.23
CA TYR A 11 -5.31 1.26 12.27
C TYR A 11 -4.37 2.34 12.81
N GLU A 12 -4.90 3.52 13.17
CA GLU A 12 -4.15 4.56 13.87
C GLU A 12 -3.63 4.02 15.21
N GLY A 13 -2.33 4.24 15.48
CA GLY A 13 -1.67 3.75 16.70
C GLY A 13 -1.24 2.28 16.68
N LYS A 14 -1.50 1.51 15.60
CA LYS A 14 -0.94 0.17 15.43
C LYS A 14 0.54 0.22 15.04
N THR A 15 1.24 -0.88 15.30
CA THR A 15 2.65 -1.00 14.90
C THR A 15 2.79 -1.14 13.38
N PHE A 16 3.95 -0.75 12.83
CA PHE A 16 4.24 -0.91 11.40
C PHE A 16 4.08 -2.36 10.92
N ASN A 17 4.38 -3.34 11.78
CA ASN A 17 4.25 -4.75 11.46
C ASN A 17 2.78 -5.18 11.35
N GLU A 18 1.93 -4.69 12.26
CA GLU A 18 0.49 -4.94 12.18
C GLU A 18 -0.13 -4.30 10.93
N VAL A 19 0.26 -3.07 10.59
CA VAL A 19 -0.23 -2.41 9.37
C VAL A 19 0.30 -3.12 8.11
N ALA A 20 1.54 -3.59 8.11
CA ALA A 20 2.09 -4.32 6.98
C ALA A 20 1.33 -5.64 6.70
N ASN A 21 0.88 -6.33 7.74
CA ASN A 21 0.07 -7.55 7.60
C ASN A 21 -1.44 -7.27 7.50
N ALA A 22 -1.86 -6.02 7.66
CA ALA A 22 -3.25 -5.62 7.50
C ALA A 22 -3.68 -5.72 6.03
N PRO A 23 -5.00 -5.89 5.76
CA PRO A 23 -5.53 -5.84 4.41
C PRO A 23 -5.28 -4.49 3.75
N VAL A 24 -5.28 -4.45 2.42
CA VAL A 24 -5.04 -3.20 1.66
C VAL A 24 -6.07 -2.10 1.98
N SER A 25 -7.28 -2.48 2.40
CA SER A 25 -8.32 -1.57 2.89
C SER A 25 -7.97 -0.86 4.21
N ALA A 26 -6.90 -1.27 4.88
CA ALA A 26 -6.35 -0.54 6.03
C ALA A 26 -5.65 0.76 5.62
N LEU A 27 -5.38 0.98 4.33
CA LEU A 27 -4.85 2.23 3.82
C LEU A 27 -5.98 3.25 3.65
N SER A 28 -5.72 4.47 4.10
CA SER A 28 -6.69 5.56 3.95
C SER A 28 -6.98 5.81 2.47
N GLY A 29 -8.26 5.82 2.10
CA GLY A 29 -8.70 6.01 0.72
C GLY A 29 -8.85 4.73 -0.11
N VAL A 30 -8.54 3.55 0.43
CA VAL A 30 -8.81 2.26 -0.22
C VAL A 30 -10.08 1.67 0.38
N THR A 31 -11.13 1.51 -0.44
CA THR A 31 -12.36 0.85 0.02
C THR A 31 -12.22 -0.67 0.01
N GLU A 32 -13.11 -1.39 0.70
CA GLU A 32 -13.15 -2.85 0.64
C GLU A 32 -13.31 -3.37 -0.80
N LYS A 33 -14.08 -2.65 -1.63
CA LYS A 33 -14.27 -2.99 -3.03
C LYS A 33 -12.97 -2.87 -3.83
N ASP A 34 -12.18 -1.82 -3.58
CA ASP A 34 -10.87 -1.63 -4.23
C ASP A 34 -9.88 -2.71 -3.79
N ALA A 35 -9.89 -3.07 -2.50
CA ALA A 35 -9.07 -4.16 -1.98
C ALA A 35 -9.43 -5.51 -2.64
N GLN A 36 -10.72 -5.79 -2.85
CA GLN A 36 -11.17 -6.98 -3.58
C GLN A 36 -10.72 -6.98 -5.05
N LEU A 37 -10.75 -5.82 -5.73
CA LEU A 37 -10.28 -5.72 -7.11
C LEU A 37 -8.77 -5.94 -7.20
N LEU A 38 -7.98 -5.42 -6.24
CA LEU A 38 -6.54 -5.66 -6.16
C LEU A 38 -6.21 -7.13 -5.90
N GLU A 39 -6.99 -7.80 -5.04
CA GLU A 39 -6.86 -9.24 -4.80
C GLU A 39 -7.18 -10.03 -6.07
N GLN A 40 -8.26 -9.70 -6.77
CA GLN A 40 -8.66 -10.43 -7.98
C GLN A 40 -7.72 -10.20 -9.16
N ALA A 41 -7.23 -8.97 -9.35
CA ALA A 41 -6.38 -8.63 -10.47
C ALA A 41 -4.92 -9.06 -10.27
N PHE A 42 -4.40 -8.97 -9.04
CA PHE A 42 -2.97 -9.11 -8.76
C PHE A 42 -2.65 -10.07 -7.61
N GLY A 43 -3.66 -10.67 -6.96
CA GLY A 43 -3.45 -11.54 -5.80
C GLY A 43 -3.02 -10.78 -4.54
N VAL A 44 -3.18 -9.46 -4.50
CA VAL A 44 -2.71 -8.61 -3.41
C VAL A 44 -3.76 -8.56 -2.30
N LYS A 45 -3.41 -9.05 -1.11
CA LYS A 45 -4.30 -9.08 0.06
C LYS A 45 -3.88 -8.10 1.13
N THR A 46 -2.58 -8.01 1.38
CA THR A 46 -2.02 -7.18 2.47
C THR A 46 -1.30 -5.94 1.95
N VAL A 47 -1.06 -4.98 2.83
CA VAL A 47 -0.20 -3.82 2.54
C VAL A 47 1.22 -4.29 2.14
N SER A 48 1.73 -5.35 2.77
CA SER A 48 3.03 -5.93 2.40
C SER A 48 3.02 -6.52 0.99
N ASP A 49 1.93 -7.20 0.59
CA ASP A 49 1.79 -7.72 -0.77
C ASP A 49 1.75 -6.60 -1.80
N LEU A 50 1.02 -5.51 -1.50
CA LEU A 50 0.97 -4.34 -2.38
C LEU A 50 2.37 -3.75 -2.58
N ALA A 51 3.15 -3.59 -1.51
CA ALA A 51 4.52 -3.07 -1.57
C ALA A 51 5.49 -4.02 -2.29
N LYS A 52 5.21 -5.32 -2.30
CA LYS A 52 6.02 -6.33 -3.00
C LYS A 52 5.60 -6.52 -4.46
N LEU A 53 4.46 -5.97 -4.89
CA LEU A 53 3.98 -6.09 -6.26
C LEU A 53 4.99 -5.46 -7.23
N LYS A 54 5.39 -6.23 -8.25
CA LYS A 54 6.40 -5.79 -9.24
C LYS A 54 6.05 -4.46 -9.91
N TYR A 55 4.75 -4.23 -10.19
CA TYR A 55 4.28 -3.01 -10.84
C TYR A 55 4.44 -1.78 -9.95
N VAL A 56 4.17 -1.92 -8.65
CA VAL A 56 4.37 -0.84 -7.67
C VAL A 56 5.86 -0.53 -7.54
N ARG A 57 6.71 -1.55 -7.47
CA ARG A 57 8.17 -1.37 -7.44
C ARG A 57 8.71 -0.69 -8.69
N TRP A 58 8.24 -1.09 -9.87
CA TRP A 58 8.63 -0.45 -11.12
C TRP A 58 8.15 1.00 -11.17
N ALA A 59 6.90 1.28 -10.80
CA ALA A 59 6.38 2.64 -10.76
C ALA A 59 7.19 3.54 -9.80
N GLN A 60 7.48 3.05 -8.59
CA GLN A 60 8.33 3.76 -7.63
C GLN A 60 9.72 4.02 -8.21
N ALA A 61 10.38 3.00 -8.78
CA ALA A 61 11.70 3.14 -9.37
C ALA A 61 11.70 4.13 -10.55
N ILE A 62 10.71 4.09 -11.44
CA ILE A 62 10.59 5.01 -12.58
C ILE A 62 10.45 6.45 -12.08
N VAL A 63 9.56 6.71 -11.12
CA VAL A 63 9.37 8.07 -10.58
C VAL A 63 10.64 8.57 -9.90
N THR A 64 11.28 7.75 -9.07
CA THR A 64 12.54 8.11 -8.41
C THR A 64 13.66 8.38 -9.42
N LEU A 65 13.77 7.59 -10.48
CA LEU A 65 14.77 7.83 -11.52
C LEU A 65 14.45 9.09 -12.33
N ALA A 66 13.19 9.35 -12.63
CA ALA A 66 12.76 10.57 -13.32
C ALA A 66 13.09 11.84 -12.52
N GLU A 67 13.09 11.79 -11.18
CA GLU A 67 13.55 12.90 -10.33
C GLU A 67 15.07 13.14 -10.43
N THR A 68 15.83 12.15 -10.85
CA THR A 68 17.30 12.21 -11.03
C THR A 68 17.74 12.37 -12.48
N GLU A 69 16.82 12.26 -13.42
CA GLU A 69 17.04 12.46 -14.84
C GLU A 69 17.12 13.98 -15.10
N GLN A 70 18.32 14.46 -15.40
CA GLN A 70 18.63 15.87 -15.68
C GLN A 70 18.64 16.14 -17.18
#